data_AF-V6KSX9-F1
#
_entry.id   AF-V6KSX9-F1
#
_cell.length_a   1.000
_cell.length_b   1.000
_cell.length_c   1.000
_cell.angle_alpha   90.00
_cell.angle_beta   90.00
_cell.angle_gamma   90.00
#
_symmetry.space_group_name_H-M   'P 1'
#
loop_
_entity.id
_entity.type
_entity.pdbx_description
1 polymer ?
#
loop_
_entity_poly.entity_id
_entity_poly.type
_entity_poly.pdbx_seq_one_letter_code
_entity_poly.pdbx_strand_id
1 'polypeptide(L)'
;MTDTQTPPREPGAALPAAGRSRRWKVYVKDGIITWETQETDYTSVGPDRPEYEPQGCPRGAAFSRYTCSPTRVRYPQVRGKGGLVRASWAEAVEIVAAAQVHTIGTHGPDRVAGFSPIPAMPIAPHAAGARYHSLTGAPMLSFYDWYAGLPVASPQVFGDQPGVPEPGDWWDAAYPMMWDSNVPVTRTPDAHRMAEARYRGQKVVPVRHLDRCRRRRPAPGGDSRFRAPRGLRPRLRRGARHGRRRPVRPDSGRRSLPLVSVETLHSLSRRQTSDDPADAKEV
;
A
#
# COMPACT_ATOMS: atom_id res chain seq x y z
N MET A 1 -26.72 5.10 39.68
CA MET A 1 -26.69 3.92 38.77
C MET A 1 -26.31 4.43 37.39
N THR A 2 -25.01 4.41 37.08
CA THR A 2 -24.46 4.76 35.77
C THR A 2 -24.72 3.60 34.81
N ASP A 3 -25.82 3.69 34.07
CA ASP A 3 -26.15 2.73 33.02
C ASP A 3 -25.17 2.91 31.86
N THR A 4 -24.06 2.20 31.93
CA THR A 4 -23.02 2.16 30.90
C THR A 4 -23.43 1.10 29.89
N GLN A 5 -24.59 1.27 29.25
CA GLN A 5 -24.99 0.38 28.17
C GLN A 5 -24.00 0.56 27.03
N THR A 6 -23.25 -0.50 26.75
CA THR A 6 -22.45 -0.59 25.53
C THR A 6 -23.41 -0.39 24.36
N PRO A 7 -23.23 0.66 23.52
CA PRO A 7 -24.14 0.90 22.42
C PRO A 7 -24.20 -0.31 21.47
N PRO A 8 -25.34 -0.54 20.80
CA PRO A 8 -25.51 -1.65 19.88
C PRO A 8 -24.38 -1.66 18.83
N ARG A 9 -23.85 -2.85 18.59
CA ARG A 9 -22.70 -3.09 17.70
C ARG A 9 -23.21 -3.69 16.40
N GLU A 10 -22.93 -3.03 15.29
CA GLU A 10 -23.11 -3.63 13.97
C GLU A 10 -21.78 -4.32 13.59
N PRO A 11 -21.79 -5.63 13.22
CA PRO A 11 -20.59 -6.29 12.70
C PRO A 11 -20.10 -5.55 11.46
N GLY A 12 -18.94 -4.90 11.58
CA GLY A 12 -18.64 -3.73 10.78
C GLY A 12 -18.03 -4.02 9.41
N ALA A 13 -18.42 -3.14 8.48
CA ALA A 13 -17.93 -3.05 7.12
C ALA A 13 -16.42 -2.77 7.06
N ALA A 14 -15.77 -3.27 6.00
CA ALA A 14 -14.38 -2.94 5.68
C ALA A 14 -14.26 -1.46 5.29
N LEU A 15 -13.72 -0.63 6.18
CA LEU A 15 -13.47 0.78 5.88
C LEU A 15 -12.25 0.93 4.94
N PRO A 16 -12.36 1.68 3.84
CA PRO A 16 -11.27 1.83 2.89
C PRO A 16 -10.13 2.64 3.50
N ALA A 17 -9.02 1.97 3.81
CA ALA A 17 -7.78 2.64 4.16
C ALA A 17 -6.58 1.97 3.47
N ALA A 18 -6.05 2.60 2.42
CA ALA A 18 -4.69 2.34 1.93
C ALA A 18 -4.33 0.86 1.66
N GLY A 19 -5.05 0.19 0.76
CA GLY A 19 -4.54 -1.08 0.20
C GLY A 19 -4.83 -2.35 1.00
N ARG A 20 -5.62 -2.30 2.09
CA ARG A 20 -5.83 -3.46 2.97
C ARG A 20 -7.24 -3.55 3.52
N SER A 21 -7.74 -4.77 3.61
CA SER A 21 -8.96 -5.15 4.31
C SER A 21 -8.73 -5.15 5.81
N ARG A 22 -9.54 -4.39 6.56
CA ARG A 22 -9.52 -4.35 8.02
C ARG A 22 -10.96 -4.34 8.54
N ARG A 23 -11.23 -5.14 9.55
CA ARG A 23 -12.50 -5.18 10.27
C ARG A 23 -12.50 -4.19 11.44
N TRP A 24 -13.61 -3.51 11.61
CA TRP A 24 -13.84 -2.49 12.62
C TRP A 24 -15.19 -2.74 13.28
N LYS A 25 -15.31 -2.48 14.58
CA LYS A 25 -16.58 -2.32 15.29
C LYS A 25 -17.04 -0.89 15.10
N VAL A 26 -18.25 -0.71 14.57
CA VAL A 26 -18.88 0.61 14.46
C VAL A 26 -19.88 0.77 15.59
N TYR A 27 -19.77 1.86 16.34
CA TYR A 27 -20.65 2.15 17.46
C TYR A 27 -21.67 3.21 17.05
N VAL A 28 -22.94 2.93 17.33
CA VAL A 28 -24.07 3.82 17.04
C VAL A 28 -24.72 4.22 18.35
N LYS A 29 -24.87 5.52 18.57
CA LYS A 29 -25.61 6.06 19.71
C LYS A 29 -26.64 7.05 19.19
N ASP A 30 -27.88 6.94 19.66
CA ASP A 30 -28.98 7.82 19.27
C ASP A 30 -29.19 7.89 17.74
N GLY A 31 -28.98 6.75 17.06
CA GLY A 31 -29.08 6.65 15.58
C GLY A 31 -27.92 7.29 14.81
N ILE A 32 -26.87 7.75 15.49
CA ILE A 32 -25.71 8.42 14.89
C ILE A 32 -24.46 7.56 15.09
N ILE A 33 -23.66 7.39 14.03
CA ILE A 33 -22.33 6.77 14.12
C ILE A 33 -21.43 7.68 14.95
N THR A 34 -20.91 7.19 16.07
CA THR A 34 -20.14 7.99 17.02
C THR A 34 -18.64 7.76 16.92
N TRP A 35 -18.19 6.50 16.91
CA TRP A 35 -16.80 6.12 16.75
C TRP A 35 -16.66 4.67 16.30
N GLU A 36 -15.43 4.26 16.06
CA GLU A 36 -15.05 2.92 15.64
C GLU A 36 -13.84 2.42 16.44
N THR A 37 -13.79 1.12 16.70
CA THR A 37 -12.61 0.44 17.25
C THR A 37 -12.27 -0.75 16.36
N GLN A 38 -11.03 -1.23 16.42
CA GLN A 38 -10.66 -2.42 15.66
C GLN A 38 -11.43 -3.65 16.14
N GLU A 39 -11.82 -4.49 15.18
CA GLU A 39 -12.30 -5.84 15.49
C GLU A 39 -11.11 -6.78 15.73
N THR A 40 -11.29 -7.75 16.63
CA THR A 40 -10.26 -8.69 17.09
C THR A 40 -10.81 -10.11 17.11
N ASP A 41 -11.41 -10.51 15.99
CA ASP A 41 -12.00 -11.83 15.79
C ASP A 41 -11.44 -12.52 14.53
N TYR A 42 -10.17 -12.23 14.20
CA TYR A 42 -9.51 -12.94 13.11
C TYR A 42 -9.25 -14.38 13.50
N THR A 43 -9.35 -15.27 12.52
CA THR A 43 -8.98 -16.67 12.74
C THR A 43 -7.52 -16.71 13.19
N SER A 44 -7.29 -17.37 14.33
CA SER A 44 -5.96 -17.47 14.92
C SER A 44 -4.97 -18.13 13.95
N VAL A 45 -3.74 -17.62 13.93
CA VAL A 45 -2.62 -18.20 13.15
C VAL A 45 -1.87 -19.32 13.88
N GLY A 46 -2.34 -19.72 15.07
CA GLY A 46 -1.69 -20.69 15.92
C GLY A 46 -0.64 -20.08 16.86
N PRO A 47 -0.09 -20.87 17.79
CA PRO A 47 0.71 -20.37 18.90
C PRO A 47 2.12 -19.88 18.50
N ASP A 48 2.63 -20.32 17.36
CA ASP A 48 4.03 -20.07 16.95
C ASP A 48 4.22 -18.74 16.21
N ARG A 49 3.13 -17.98 15.99
CA ARG A 49 3.12 -16.75 15.19
C ARG A 49 2.29 -15.67 15.88
N PRO A 50 2.65 -14.39 15.71
CA PRO A 50 1.84 -13.30 16.21
C PRO A 50 0.53 -13.19 15.43
N GLU A 51 -0.54 -12.93 16.17
CA GLU A 51 -1.88 -12.75 15.62
C GLU A 51 -1.97 -11.53 14.69
N TYR A 52 -2.96 -11.54 13.79
CA TYR A 52 -3.24 -10.36 12.95
C TYR A 52 -3.73 -9.17 13.77
N GLU A 53 -4.33 -9.44 14.92
CA GLU A 53 -5.03 -8.50 15.75
C GLU A 53 -4.09 -7.48 16.38
N PRO A 54 -4.54 -6.22 16.57
CA PRO A 54 -5.84 -5.65 16.21
C PRO A 54 -5.87 -5.01 14.81
N GLN A 55 -4.77 -5.03 14.05
CA GLN A 55 -4.61 -4.24 12.84
C GLN A 55 -4.98 -2.74 13.05
N GLY A 56 -5.70 -2.14 12.10
CA GLY A 56 -6.11 -0.74 12.14
C GLY A 56 -5.04 0.23 11.64
N CYS A 57 -5.42 1.51 11.57
CA CYS A 57 -4.50 2.63 11.40
C CYS A 57 -5.17 3.93 11.85
N PRO A 58 -4.40 5.01 12.11
CA PRO A 58 -4.98 6.28 12.55
C PRO A 58 -6.01 6.88 11.58
N ARG A 59 -5.88 6.58 10.28
CA ARG A 59 -6.85 7.02 9.25
C ARG A 59 -8.17 6.27 9.34
N GLY A 60 -8.12 4.97 9.66
CA GLY A 60 -9.31 4.15 9.80
C GLY A 60 -10.09 4.46 11.09
N ALA A 61 -9.37 4.83 12.15
CA ALA A 61 -9.96 5.20 13.45
C ALA A 61 -10.57 6.63 13.48
N ALA A 62 -10.54 7.33 12.36
CA ALA A 62 -11.08 8.69 12.22
C ALA A 62 -12.11 8.79 11.08
N PHE A 63 -12.56 7.65 10.55
CA PHE A 63 -13.45 7.60 9.40
C PHE A 63 -14.88 8.04 9.74
N SER A 64 -15.36 7.77 10.96
CA SER A 64 -16.67 8.25 11.44
C SER A 64 -16.85 9.77 11.29
N ARG A 65 -15.75 10.54 11.33
CA ARG A 65 -15.77 12.00 11.11
C ARG A 65 -16.38 12.40 9.77
N TYR A 66 -16.28 11.56 8.72
CA TYR A 66 -16.84 11.89 7.41
C TYR A 66 -18.37 11.85 7.39
N THR A 67 -19.01 11.02 8.22
CA THR A 67 -20.46 10.84 8.22
C THR A 67 -21.21 12.14 8.55
N CYS A 68 -20.71 12.93 9.50
CA CYS A 68 -21.33 14.20 9.89
C CYS A 68 -20.46 15.43 9.55
N SER A 69 -19.44 15.25 8.70
CA SER A 69 -18.55 16.34 8.31
C SER A 69 -19.30 17.46 7.57
N PRO A 70 -18.92 18.75 7.75
CA PRO A 70 -19.41 19.85 6.91
C PRO A 70 -19.08 19.64 5.42
N THR A 71 -18.08 18.82 5.10
CA THR A 71 -17.68 18.52 3.72
C THR A 71 -18.44 17.35 3.09
N ARG A 72 -19.37 16.70 3.81
CA ARG A 72 -20.15 15.58 3.27
C ARG A 72 -21.06 16.07 2.14
N VAL A 73 -20.97 15.43 0.98
CA VAL A 73 -21.93 15.62 -0.13
C VAL A 73 -23.27 15.03 0.30
N ARG A 74 -24.31 15.88 0.36
CA ARG A 74 -25.65 15.50 0.85
C ARG A 74 -26.65 15.31 -0.28
N TYR A 75 -26.47 16.01 -1.40
CA TYR A 75 -27.40 16.05 -2.52
C TYR A 75 -26.65 16.01 -3.84
N PRO A 76 -27.28 15.55 -4.93
CA PRO A 76 -26.79 15.78 -6.28
C PRO A 76 -26.58 17.28 -6.52
N GLN A 77 -25.53 17.60 -7.28
CA GLN A 77 -25.18 18.97 -7.61
C GLN A 77 -24.85 19.08 -9.09
N VAL A 78 -25.32 20.15 -9.73
CA VAL A 78 -25.01 20.49 -11.12
C VAL A 78 -24.27 21.82 -11.18
N ARG A 79 -23.48 22.03 -12.25
CA ARG A 79 -22.72 23.26 -12.44
C ARG A 79 -23.66 24.39 -12.87
N GLY A 80 -23.76 25.43 -12.05
CA GLY A 80 -24.39 26.70 -12.40
C GLY A 80 -23.36 27.76 -12.84
N LYS A 81 -23.85 28.97 -13.17
CA LYS A 81 -23.02 30.09 -13.64
C LYS A 81 -22.04 30.66 -12.60
N GLY A 82 -22.14 30.26 -11.33
CA GLY A 82 -21.30 30.75 -10.23
C GLY A 82 -20.93 29.70 -9.18
N GLY A 83 -21.12 28.42 -9.46
CA GLY A 83 -20.84 27.35 -8.50
C GLY A 83 -21.76 26.14 -8.67
N LEU A 84 -21.72 25.23 -7.70
CA LEU A 84 -22.59 24.06 -7.66
C LEU A 84 -23.96 24.41 -7.08
N VAL A 85 -25.02 24.07 -7.78
CA VAL A 85 -26.40 24.20 -7.32
C VAL A 85 -27.01 22.82 -7.07
N ARG A 86 -27.89 22.73 -6.07
CA ARG A 86 -28.57 21.47 -5.73
C ARG A 86 -29.48 21.05 -6.87
N ALA A 87 -29.45 19.77 -7.22
CA ALA A 87 -30.35 19.14 -8.18
C ALA A 87 -31.14 17.99 -7.53
N SER A 88 -32.22 17.58 -8.17
CA SER A 88 -32.91 16.34 -7.82
C SER A 88 -32.16 15.13 -8.41
N TRP A 89 -32.43 13.93 -7.87
CA TRP A 89 -31.88 12.70 -8.45
C TRP A 89 -32.43 12.44 -9.87
N ALA A 90 -33.72 12.69 -10.09
CA ALA A 90 -34.35 12.51 -11.41
C ALA A 90 -33.68 13.38 -12.47
N GLU A 91 -33.53 14.69 -12.18
CA GLU A 91 -32.87 15.65 -13.06
C GLU A 91 -31.40 15.28 -13.33
N ALA A 92 -30.64 14.94 -12.28
CA ALA A 92 -29.23 14.58 -12.43
C ALA A 92 -29.03 13.32 -13.29
N VAL A 93 -29.88 12.29 -13.07
CA VAL A 93 -29.82 11.04 -13.83
C VAL A 93 -30.25 11.25 -15.28
N GLU A 94 -31.31 12.03 -15.52
CA GLU A 94 -31.79 12.33 -16.88
C GLU A 94 -30.73 13.07 -17.70
N ILE A 95 -30.10 14.09 -17.13
CA ILE A 95 -29.02 14.85 -17.81
C ILE A 95 -27.85 13.92 -18.16
N VAL A 96 -27.41 13.07 -17.22
CA VAL A 96 -26.30 12.13 -17.45
C VAL A 96 -26.67 11.10 -18.52
N ALA A 97 -27.87 10.55 -18.46
CA ALA A 97 -28.35 9.57 -19.44
C ALA A 97 -28.47 10.18 -20.84
N ALA A 98 -29.09 11.36 -20.97
CA ALA A 98 -29.24 12.06 -22.24
C ALA A 98 -27.88 12.39 -22.87
N ALA A 99 -26.92 12.86 -22.07
CA ALA A 99 -25.57 13.14 -22.55
C ALA A 99 -24.86 11.87 -23.06
N GLN A 100 -25.01 10.74 -22.36
CA GLN A 100 -24.40 9.48 -22.79
C GLN A 100 -25.09 8.92 -24.04
N VAL A 101 -26.42 8.90 -24.10
CA VAL A 101 -27.17 8.46 -25.29
C VAL A 101 -26.79 9.30 -26.51
N HIS A 102 -26.75 10.63 -26.37
CA HIS A 102 -26.33 11.52 -27.45
C HIS A 102 -24.88 11.24 -27.90
N THR A 103 -23.97 11.08 -26.94
CA THR A 103 -22.55 10.83 -27.24
C THR A 103 -22.37 9.50 -27.96
N ILE A 104 -23.00 8.43 -27.45
CA ILE A 104 -22.96 7.10 -28.04
C ILE A 104 -23.55 7.11 -29.45
N GLY A 105 -24.72 7.73 -29.63
CA GLY A 105 -25.39 7.79 -30.93
C GLY A 105 -24.64 8.62 -31.98
N THR A 106 -23.91 9.66 -31.55
CA THR A 106 -23.24 10.58 -32.47
C THR A 106 -21.78 10.20 -32.75
N HIS A 107 -21.06 9.69 -31.75
CA HIS A 107 -19.60 9.49 -31.81
C HIS A 107 -19.14 8.07 -31.49
N GLY A 108 -20.04 7.19 -31.04
CA GLY A 108 -19.72 5.83 -30.60
C GLY A 108 -19.53 5.71 -29.08
N PRO A 109 -19.65 4.47 -28.55
CA PRO A 109 -19.61 4.22 -27.11
C PRO A 109 -18.24 4.37 -26.47
N ASP A 110 -17.17 4.27 -27.26
CA ASP A 110 -15.78 4.47 -26.84
C ASP A 110 -15.46 5.92 -26.42
N ARG A 111 -16.38 6.87 -26.67
CA ARG A 111 -16.28 8.27 -26.24
C ARG A 111 -16.86 8.54 -24.86
N VAL A 112 -17.46 7.52 -24.24
CA VAL A 112 -17.79 7.51 -22.81
C VAL A 112 -16.78 6.63 -22.11
N ALA A 113 -16.22 7.07 -20.98
CA ALA A 113 -15.23 6.28 -20.23
C ALA A 113 -15.53 6.30 -18.73
N GLY A 114 -15.30 5.16 -18.09
CA GLY A 114 -15.38 5.00 -16.64
C GLY A 114 -14.00 4.87 -16.00
N PHE A 115 -13.79 5.55 -14.87
CA PHE A 115 -12.61 5.35 -14.03
C PHE A 115 -13.03 5.04 -12.59
N SER A 116 -12.78 3.81 -12.16
CA SER A 116 -12.96 3.36 -10.79
C SER A 116 -11.80 2.44 -10.43
N PRO A 117 -10.84 2.88 -9.62
CA PRO A 117 -9.62 2.12 -9.37
C PRO A 117 -9.82 1.05 -8.28
N ILE A 118 -8.90 0.08 -8.22
CA ILE A 118 -8.74 -0.89 -7.11
C ILE A 118 -10.05 -1.65 -6.76
N PRO A 119 -10.45 -2.64 -7.56
CA PRO A 119 -11.67 -3.41 -7.32
C PRO A 119 -11.69 -4.16 -5.98
N ALA A 120 -10.53 -4.48 -5.41
CA ALA A 120 -10.45 -5.14 -4.10
C ALA A 120 -11.01 -4.28 -2.94
N MET A 121 -11.20 -2.97 -3.13
CA MET A 121 -11.73 -2.06 -2.09
C MET A 121 -12.58 -0.92 -2.68
N PRO A 122 -13.91 -1.06 -2.79
CA PRO A 122 -14.74 -2.25 -2.60
C PRO A 122 -15.23 -2.88 -3.93
N ILE A 123 -15.43 -4.21 -3.93
CA ILE A 123 -15.79 -4.99 -5.13
C ILE A 123 -17.13 -4.55 -5.73
N ALA A 124 -18.20 -4.53 -4.94
CA ALA A 124 -19.54 -4.28 -5.47
C ALA A 124 -19.71 -2.86 -6.07
N PRO A 125 -19.30 -1.76 -5.39
CA PRO A 125 -19.33 -0.42 -5.99
C PRO A 125 -18.45 -0.27 -7.23
N HIS A 126 -17.28 -0.92 -7.27
CA HIS A 126 -16.48 -0.96 -8.50
C HIS A 126 -17.23 -1.69 -9.63
N ALA A 127 -17.76 -2.87 -9.34
CA ALA A 127 -18.48 -3.69 -10.30
C ALA A 127 -19.75 -3.02 -10.84
N ALA A 128 -20.44 -2.20 -10.03
CA ALA A 128 -21.61 -1.45 -10.48
C ALA A 128 -21.28 -0.50 -11.64
N GLY A 129 -20.22 0.31 -11.50
CA GLY A 129 -19.75 1.19 -12.57
C GLY A 129 -19.15 0.43 -13.75
N ALA A 130 -18.33 -0.59 -13.47
CA ALA A 130 -17.69 -1.39 -14.51
C ALA A 130 -18.71 -2.13 -15.39
N ARG A 131 -19.75 -2.72 -14.77
CA ARG A 131 -20.83 -3.40 -15.47
C ARG A 131 -21.65 -2.41 -16.30
N TYR A 132 -22.00 -1.25 -15.74
CA TYR A 132 -22.72 -0.21 -16.47
C TYR A 132 -22.00 0.19 -17.76
N HIS A 133 -20.70 0.51 -17.66
CA HIS A 133 -19.91 0.89 -18.84
C HIS A 133 -19.72 -0.26 -19.82
N SER A 134 -19.48 -1.48 -19.32
CA SER A 134 -19.33 -2.66 -20.20
C SER A 134 -20.61 -2.96 -20.99
N LEU A 135 -21.78 -2.79 -20.38
CA LEU A 135 -23.08 -3.00 -21.04
C LEU A 135 -23.38 -1.93 -22.09
N THR A 136 -22.87 -0.71 -21.92
CA THR A 136 -23.03 0.38 -22.92
C THR A 136 -21.94 0.36 -23.98
N GLY A 137 -20.98 -0.57 -23.92
CA GLY A 137 -19.83 -0.64 -24.83
C GLY A 137 -18.73 0.39 -24.52
N ALA A 138 -18.83 1.08 -23.39
CA ALA A 138 -17.88 2.10 -22.95
C ALA A 138 -16.66 1.47 -22.25
N PRO A 139 -15.42 1.95 -22.51
CA PRO A 139 -14.23 1.46 -21.85
C PRO A 139 -14.16 1.80 -20.36
N MET A 140 -13.66 0.83 -19.58
CA MET A 140 -13.15 1.03 -18.23
C MET A 140 -11.65 1.27 -18.28
N LEU A 141 -11.20 2.37 -17.68
CA LEU A 141 -9.79 2.78 -17.67
C LEU A 141 -8.97 1.96 -16.65
N SER A 142 -7.71 1.65 -17.02
CA SER A 142 -6.77 0.95 -16.16
C SER A 142 -6.30 1.83 -14.99
N PHE A 143 -5.80 1.19 -13.93
CA PHE A 143 -5.33 1.90 -12.73
C PHE A 143 -3.94 1.46 -12.25
N TYR A 144 -3.57 0.19 -12.42
CA TYR A 144 -2.41 -0.36 -11.71
C TYR A 144 -1.08 0.06 -12.34
N ASP A 145 -1.04 0.07 -13.66
CA ASP A 145 -0.02 0.70 -14.50
C ASP A 145 0.01 2.22 -14.33
N TRP A 146 -1.16 2.88 -14.40
CA TRP A 146 -1.29 4.33 -14.30
C TRP A 146 -0.77 4.89 -12.97
N TYR A 147 -1.06 4.22 -11.86
CA TYR A 147 -0.53 4.60 -10.54
C TYR A 147 0.94 4.25 -10.33
N ALA A 148 1.61 3.65 -11.32
CA ALA A 148 2.91 3.02 -11.17
C ALA A 148 2.94 2.01 -10.01
N GLY A 149 1.79 1.38 -9.73
CA GLY A 149 1.64 0.32 -8.75
C GLY A 149 2.07 -1.04 -9.31
N LEU A 150 1.93 -1.24 -10.62
CA LEU A 150 2.37 -2.43 -11.34
C LEU A 150 3.90 -2.45 -11.44
N PRO A 151 4.57 -3.41 -10.80
CA PRO A 151 5.99 -3.63 -11.04
C PRO A 151 6.15 -4.27 -12.42
N VAL A 152 6.50 -3.48 -13.43
CA VAL A 152 6.68 -3.94 -14.83
C VAL A 152 7.64 -5.12 -14.97
N ALA A 153 8.56 -5.29 -14.03
CA ALA A 153 9.47 -6.43 -13.98
C ALA A 153 8.78 -7.77 -13.68
N SER A 154 7.63 -7.78 -13.00
CA SER A 154 6.91 -9.03 -12.68
C SER A 154 6.39 -9.70 -13.95
N PRO A 155 5.61 -9.03 -14.84
CA PRO A 155 5.25 -9.62 -16.13
C PRO A 155 6.45 -9.98 -17.00
N GLN A 156 7.52 -9.18 -16.99
CA GLN A 156 8.73 -9.45 -17.79
C GLN A 156 9.48 -10.71 -17.36
N VAL A 157 9.49 -11.04 -16.06
CA VAL A 157 10.26 -12.16 -15.51
C VAL A 157 9.39 -13.40 -15.33
N PHE A 158 8.15 -13.22 -14.89
CA PHE A 158 7.26 -14.30 -14.45
C PHE A 158 6.02 -14.45 -15.32
N GLY A 159 5.76 -13.54 -16.26
CA GLY A 159 4.54 -13.56 -17.08
C GLY A 159 3.25 -13.24 -16.31
N ASP A 160 3.35 -12.77 -15.06
CA ASP A 160 2.21 -12.57 -14.17
C ASP A 160 2.16 -11.15 -13.58
N GLN A 161 0.94 -10.69 -13.31
CA GLN A 161 0.72 -9.57 -12.39
C GLN A 161 1.26 -9.99 -11.01
N PRO A 162 1.91 -9.12 -10.21
CA PRO A 162 2.63 -9.58 -9.03
C PRO A 162 1.76 -10.32 -8.01
N GLY A 163 1.94 -11.63 -7.92
CA GLY A 163 1.70 -12.40 -6.69
C GLY A 163 2.78 -12.06 -5.65
N VAL A 164 2.37 -11.64 -4.45
CA VAL A 164 3.30 -11.29 -3.36
C VAL A 164 2.95 -12.06 -2.10
N PRO A 165 3.96 -12.46 -1.29
CA PRO A 165 3.72 -13.13 -0.02
C PRO A 165 2.94 -12.24 0.94
N GLU A 166 2.21 -12.89 1.83
CA GLU A 166 1.43 -12.22 2.85
C GLU A 166 2.37 -11.59 3.90
N PRO A 167 1.97 -10.52 4.62
CA PRO A 167 2.79 -10.02 5.72
C PRO A 167 3.08 -11.04 6.82
N GLY A 168 2.23 -12.07 7.00
CA GLY A 168 2.49 -13.19 7.89
C GLY A 168 3.82 -13.87 7.61
N ASP A 169 4.17 -14.04 6.33
CA ASP A 169 5.41 -14.69 5.88
C ASP A 169 6.67 -13.89 6.26
N TRP A 170 6.53 -12.63 6.66
CA TRP A 170 7.66 -11.84 7.16
C TRP A 170 8.17 -12.37 8.50
N TRP A 171 7.32 -13.02 9.29
CA TRP A 171 7.72 -13.67 10.54
C TRP A 171 8.71 -14.81 10.27
N ASP A 172 8.50 -15.57 9.19
CA ASP A 172 9.28 -16.76 8.87
C ASP A 172 10.62 -16.45 8.17
N ALA A 173 10.79 -15.24 7.64
CA ALA A 173 12.06 -14.83 7.06
C ALA A 173 13.17 -14.82 8.13
N ALA A 174 14.40 -15.22 7.80
CA ALA A 174 15.54 -15.01 8.70
C ALA A 174 16.18 -13.61 8.54
N TYR A 175 16.06 -13.04 7.34
CA TYR A 175 16.79 -11.83 6.94
C TYR A 175 16.00 -10.97 5.93
N PRO A 176 14.93 -10.28 6.34
CA PRO A 176 14.18 -9.41 5.44
C PRO A 176 14.93 -8.10 5.17
N MET A 177 15.01 -7.74 3.89
CA MET A 177 15.52 -6.43 3.44
C MET A 177 14.35 -5.52 3.06
N MET A 178 14.11 -4.49 3.86
CA MET A 178 13.05 -3.51 3.63
C MET A 178 13.58 -2.41 2.70
N TRP A 179 13.50 -2.66 1.39
CA TRP A 179 14.07 -1.79 0.36
C TRP A 179 13.08 -0.71 -0.09
N ASP A 180 13.39 0.56 0.24
CA ASP A 180 12.56 1.75 0.00
C ASP A 180 11.11 1.64 0.47
N SER A 181 10.81 0.68 1.35
CA SER A 181 9.49 0.47 1.91
C SER A 181 9.41 1.09 3.30
N ASN A 182 8.53 2.08 3.46
CA ASN A 182 8.30 2.72 4.76
C ASN A 182 7.21 1.99 5.56
N VAL A 183 7.48 0.74 5.91
CA VAL A 183 6.53 -0.21 6.52
C VAL A 183 5.71 0.39 7.67
N PRO A 184 6.27 1.11 8.66
CA PRO A 184 5.46 1.64 9.76
C PRO A 184 4.39 2.66 9.33
N VAL A 185 4.59 3.36 8.21
CA VAL A 185 3.68 4.42 7.72
C VAL A 185 2.74 3.90 6.63
N THR A 186 3.27 3.10 5.71
CA THR A 186 2.50 2.62 4.54
C THR A 186 1.90 1.23 4.75
N ARG A 187 2.36 0.50 5.78
CA ARG A 187 1.87 -0.84 6.19
C ARG A 187 1.69 -0.91 7.71
N THR A 188 1.24 0.18 8.33
CA THR A 188 1.01 0.32 9.78
C THR A 188 0.41 -0.92 10.48
N PRO A 189 -0.70 -1.53 9.99
CA PRO A 189 -1.27 -2.70 10.66
C PRO A 189 -0.32 -3.92 10.66
N ASP A 190 0.51 -4.07 9.63
CA ASP A 190 1.42 -5.21 9.48
C ASP A 190 2.80 -4.95 10.11
N ALA A 191 3.06 -3.73 10.56
CA ALA A 191 4.39 -3.32 11.00
C ALA A 191 4.87 -4.05 12.26
N HIS A 192 3.93 -4.53 13.08
CA HIS A 192 4.20 -5.30 14.29
C HIS A 192 5.02 -6.56 13.97
N ARG A 193 4.73 -7.28 12.88
CA ARG A 193 5.45 -8.49 12.45
C ARG A 193 6.94 -8.26 12.23
N MET A 194 7.28 -7.12 11.63
CA MET A 194 8.67 -6.72 11.42
C MET A 194 9.38 -6.40 12.76
N ALA A 195 8.66 -5.84 13.72
CA ALA A 195 9.22 -5.51 15.03
C ALA A 195 9.38 -6.76 15.91
N GLU A 196 8.37 -7.62 15.94
CA GLU A 196 8.31 -8.80 16.79
C GLU A 196 9.26 -9.90 16.34
N ALA A 197 9.40 -10.12 15.03
CA ALA A 197 10.33 -11.12 14.51
C ALA A 197 11.79 -10.86 14.93
N ARG A 198 12.14 -9.60 15.24
CA ARG A 198 13.47 -9.23 15.75
C ARG A 198 13.71 -9.78 17.16
N TYR A 199 12.68 -9.96 17.99
CA TYR A 199 12.83 -10.57 19.32
C TYR A 199 13.21 -12.05 19.23
N ARG A 200 12.94 -12.71 18.09
CA ARG A 200 13.39 -14.08 17.78
C ARG A 200 14.77 -14.11 17.11
N GLY A 201 15.49 -12.99 17.08
CA GLY A 201 16.82 -12.90 16.47
C GLY A 201 16.83 -12.66 14.96
N GLN A 202 15.68 -12.39 14.33
CA GLN A 202 15.62 -11.99 12.92
C GLN A 202 16.36 -10.64 12.73
N LYS A 203 17.22 -10.55 11.72
CA LYS A 203 17.92 -9.30 11.39
C LYS A 203 17.19 -8.53 10.28
N VAL A 204 16.64 -7.37 10.61
CA VAL A 204 15.87 -6.54 9.67
C VAL A 204 16.75 -5.41 9.13
N VAL A 205 16.91 -5.36 7.79
CA VAL A 205 17.76 -4.36 7.12
C VAL A 205 16.92 -3.37 6.32
N PRO A 206 16.71 -2.14 6.80
CA PRO A 206 16.14 -1.07 5.99
C PRO A 206 17.17 -0.50 5.01
N VAL A 207 16.80 -0.46 3.73
CA VAL A 207 17.56 0.21 2.66
C VAL A 207 16.73 1.40 2.18
N ARG A 208 17.31 2.59 2.16
CA ARG A 208 16.63 3.79 1.66
C ARG A 208 17.52 4.59 0.72
N HIS A 209 16.96 5.08 -0.37
CA HIS A 209 17.57 6.15 -1.14
C HIS A 209 17.40 7.49 -0.43
N LEU A 210 18.50 8.24 -0.29
CA LEU A 210 18.45 9.60 0.23
C LEU A 210 18.11 10.56 -0.89
N ASP A 211 17.00 11.27 -0.75
CA ASP A 211 16.80 12.53 -1.44
C ASP A 211 17.47 13.67 -0.66
N ARG A 212 18.28 14.50 -1.34
CA ARG A 212 18.94 15.67 -0.73
C ARG A 212 17.94 16.63 -0.05
N CYS A 213 16.66 16.61 -0.43
CA CYS A 213 15.68 17.62 0.00
C CYS A 213 14.84 17.28 1.24
N ARG A 214 14.87 16.08 1.83
CA ARG A 214 14.09 15.82 3.06
C ARG A 214 14.78 14.86 4.02
N ARG A 215 15.41 15.43 5.06
CA ARG A 215 15.73 14.74 6.32
C ARG A 215 14.42 14.40 7.06
N ARG A 216 13.61 13.46 6.56
CA ARG A 216 12.48 12.93 7.35
C ARG A 216 13.01 12.08 8.50
N ARG A 217 12.39 12.20 9.69
CA ARG A 217 12.73 11.36 10.85
C ARG A 217 12.75 9.88 10.45
N PRO A 218 13.75 9.10 10.89
CA PRO A 218 13.89 7.70 10.51
C PRO A 218 12.68 6.87 10.96
N ALA A 219 12.34 5.82 10.21
CA ALA A 219 11.53 4.76 10.80
C ALA A 219 12.36 4.07 11.90
N PRO A 220 11.85 3.97 13.14
CA PRO A 220 12.47 3.12 14.16
C PRO A 220 12.43 1.64 13.71
N GLY A 221 13.44 0.85 14.09
CA GLY A 221 13.35 -0.62 14.03
C GLY A 221 14.26 -1.39 13.07
N GLY A 222 15.37 -0.83 12.56
CA GLY A 222 16.33 -1.58 11.73
C GLY A 222 17.70 -1.77 12.39
N ASP A 223 18.29 -2.96 12.22
CA ASP A 223 19.55 -3.36 12.86
C ASP A 223 20.80 -2.85 12.11
N SER A 224 20.67 -2.56 10.82
CA SER A 224 21.74 -2.01 9.99
C SER A 224 21.13 -1.17 8.87
N ARG A 225 21.70 0.01 8.58
CA ARG A 225 21.09 0.99 7.66
C ARG A 225 21.96 1.18 6.44
N PHE A 226 21.38 1.02 5.25
CA PHE A 226 22.07 1.32 4.01
C PHE A 226 21.45 2.54 3.32
N ARG A 227 22.30 3.51 2.98
CA ARG A 227 21.95 4.76 2.31
C ARG A 227 22.62 4.78 0.94
N ALA A 228 21.84 4.94 -0.12
CA ALA A 228 22.35 4.99 -1.48
C ALA A 228 21.89 6.28 -2.20
N PRO A 229 22.75 6.95 -2.98
CA PRO A 229 22.33 8.05 -3.85
C PRO A 229 21.27 7.61 -4.87
N ARG A 230 20.45 8.55 -5.37
CA ARG A 230 19.45 8.28 -6.43
C ARG A 230 20.12 7.72 -7.68
N GLY A 231 19.45 6.80 -8.37
CA GLY A 231 19.90 6.23 -9.66
C GLY A 231 20.73 4.94 -9.60
N LEU A 232 21.23 4.53 -8.42
CA LEU A 232 22.10 3.35 -8.27
C LEU A 232 21.36 2.01 -8.08
N ARG A 233 20.03 1.96 -8.22
CA ARG A 233 19.21 0.73 -8.06
C ARG A 233 19.78 -0.48 -8.83
N PRO A 234 20.19 -0.36 -10.11
CA PRO A 234 20.74 -1.50 -10.85
C PRO A 234 22.15 -1.89 -10.39
N ARG A 235 22.97 -0.91 -9.99
CA ARG A 235 24.39 -1.10 -9.68
C ARG A 235 24.62 -1.77 -8.32
N LEU A 236 23.83 -1.43 -7.30
CA LEU A 236 23.85 -2.13 -6.00
C LEU A 236 23.37 -3.57 -6.11
N ARG A 237 22.33 -3.83 -6.94
CA ARG A 237 21.87 -5.19 -7.23
C ARG A 237 22.91 -6.00 -8.01
N ARG A 238 23.63 -5.39 -8.97
CA ARG A 238 24.71 -6.04 -9.72
C ARG A 238 25.92 -6.37 -8.83
N GLY A 239 26.32 -5.47 -7.93
CA GLY A 239 27.40 -5.72 -6.96
C GLY A 239 27.08 -6.88 -6.00
N ALA A 240 25.86 -6.93 -5.46
CA ALA A 240 25.40 -8.05 -4.62
C ALA A 240 25.34 -9.38 -5.41
N ARG A 241 24.96 -9.35 -6.69
CA ARG A 241 24.99 -10.53 -7.57
C ARG A 241 26.41 -10.99 -7.90
N HIS A 242 27.37 -10.07 -8.07
CA HIS A 242 28.77 -10.43 -8.29
C HIS A 242 29.39 -11.14 -7.07
N GLY A 243 29.07 -10.68 -5.86
CA GLY A 243 29.45 -11.38 -4.61
C GLY A 243 28.87 -12.80 -4.50
N ARG A 244 27.65 -13.04 -5.01
CA ARG A 244 26.98 -14.36 -5.02
C ARG A 244 27.41 -15.29 -6.16
N ARG A 245 28.12 -14.79 -7.19
CA ARG A 245 28.62 -15.61 -8.30
C ARG A 245 29.92 -16.35 -7.96
N ARG A 246 30.53 -16.10 -6.80
CA ARG A 246 31.52 -17.01 -6.24
C ARG A 246 30.78 -18.27 -5.74
N PRO A 247 31.24 -19.49 -6.11
CA PRO A 247 30.51 -20.71 -5.80
C PRO A 247 30.30 -20.85 -4.30
N VAL A 248 29.03 -20.99 -3.89
CA VAL A 248 28.68 -21.42 -2.54
C VAL A 248 28.91 -22.93 -2.50
N ARG A 249 29.99 -23.36 -1.85
CA ARG A 249 30.24 -24.79 -1.60
C ARG A 249 29.16 -25.34 -0.65
N PRO A 250 28.70 -26.60 -0.82
CA PRO A 250 27.82 -27.23 0.14
C PRO A 250 28.52 -27.33 1.51
N ASP A 251 27.75 -27.10 2.55
CA ASP A 251 28.18 -26.81 3.91
C ASP A 251 29.00 -27.95 4.55
N SER A 252 30.23 -27.66 4.96
CA SER A 252 31.01 -28.49 5.86
C SER A 252 31.48 -27.63 7.04
N GLY A 253 30.62 -27.51 8.06
CA GLY A 253 31.00 -27.10 9.40
C GLY A 253 31.37 -25.62 9.58
N ARG A 254 30.50 -24.89 10.29
CA ARG A 254 30.79 -23.65 11.04
C ARG A 254 31.86 -22.75 10.41
N ARG A 255 31.58 -22.11 9.27
CA ARG A 255 32.22 -20.83 8.91
C ARG A 255 31.20 -19.90 8.26
N SER A 256 31.17 -18.68 8.77
CA SER A 256 30.38 -17.54 8.32
C SER A 256 30.23 -17.49 6.81
N LEU A 257 28.97 -17.54 6.34
CA LEU A 257 28.61 -17.19 4.96
C LEU A 257 29.29 -15.86 4.59
N PRO A 258 29.80 -15.70 3.36
CA PRO A 258 30.42 -14.46 2.92
C PRO A 258 29.34 -13.38 2.80
N LEU A 259 29.03 -12.77 3.94
CA LEU A 259 28.44 -11.46 4.02
C LEU A 259 29.27 -10.56 3.12
N VAL A 260 28.65 -9.87 2.17
CA VAL A 260 29.21 -8.61 1.71
C VAL A 260 29.36 -7.79 2.99
N SER A 261 30.59 -7.65 3.48
CA SER A 261 30.87 -6.98 4.74
C SER A 261 30.23 -5.59 4.63
N VAL A 262 29.63 -5.13 5.74
CA VAL A 262 29.14 -3.76 5.84
C VAL A 262 30.25 -2.78 5.46
N GLU A 263 31.53 -3.14 5.70
CA GLU A 263 32.70 -2.39 5.26
C GLU A 263 32.90 -2.43 3.74
N THR A 264 32.64 -3.54 3.05
CA THR A 264 32.72 -3.61 1.59
C THR A 264 31.69 -2.68 0.94
N LEU A 265 30.49 -2.60 1.50
CA LEU A 265 29.44 -1.69 1.05
C LEU A 265 29.70 -0.22 1.44
N HIS A 266 30.30 0.03 2.61
CA HIS A 266 30.78 1.36 2.99
C HIS A 266 31.98 1.82 2.14
N SER A 267 32.87 0.91 1.74
CA SER A 267 34.02 1.20 0.88
C SER A 267 33.57 1.57 -0.55
N LEU A 268 32.56 0.88 -1.08
CA LEU A 268 31.91 1.23 -2.34
C LEU A 268 31.19 2.58 -2.27
N SER A 269 30.61 2.92 -1.11
CA SER A 269 30.04 4.25 -0.88
C SER A 269 31.10 5.35 -0.80
N ARG A 270 32.27 5.09 -0.19
CA ARG A 270 33.36 6.09 -0.08
C ARG A 270 34.05 6.34 -1.42
N ARG A 271 34.36 5.28 -2.18
CA ARG A 271 34.98 5.36 -3.51
C ARG A 271 34.08 6.01 -4.58
N GLN A 272 32.77 6.09 -4.34
CA GLN A 272 31.82 6.75 -5.25
C GLN A 272 31.47 8.19 -4.82
N THR A 273 32.07 8.68 -3.74
CA THR A 273 31.88 10.04 -3.21
C THR A 273 33.19 10.83 -3.08
N SER A 274 34.35 10.26 -3.41
CA SER A 274 35.60 11.01 -3.50
C SER A 274 35.64 11.76 -4.85
N ASP A 275 35.90 13.07 -4.78
CA ASP A 275 36.19 13.92 -5.95
C ASP A 275 37.66 13.78 -6.39
N ASP A 276 38.38 12.76 -5.90
CA ASP A 276 39.80 12.56 -6.13
C ASP A 276 40.03 11.70 -7.39
N PRO A 277 40.56 12.25 -8.49
CA PRO A 277 40.64 11.57 -9.78
C PRO A 277 41.59 10.35 -9.81
N ALA A 278 42.36 10.09 -8.75
CA ALA A 278 43.22 8.92 -8.64
C ALA A 278 42.42 7.60 -8.44
N ASP A 279 41.23 7.65 -7.84
CA ASP A 279 40.42 6.46 -7.53
C ASP A 279 39.67 5.88 -8.75
N ALA A 280 39.70 6.56 -9.91
CA ALA A 280 38.94 6.20 -11.11
C ALA A 280 39.67 5.26 -12.08
N LYS A 281 40.95 4.93 -11.83
CA LYS A 281 41.78 4.10 -12.73
C LYS A 281 42.04 2.71 -12.13
N GLU A 282 41.00 1.87 -12.05
CA GLU A 282 41.11 0.41 -12.15
C GLU A 282 39.69 -0.17 -12.22
N VAL A 283 39.30 -0.60 -13.42
CA VAL A 283 38.10 -1.40 -13.71
C VAL A 283 38.54 -2.82 -13.98
#